data_AF-A0ABD0QCF6-F1
#
_entry.id   AF-A0ABD0QCF6-F1
#
_cell.length_a   1.000
_cell.length_b   1.000
_cell.length_c   1.000
_cell.angle_alpha   90.00
_cell.angle_beta   90.00
_cell.angle_gamma   90.00
#
_symmetry.space_group_name_H-M   'P 1'
#
loop_
_entity.id
_entity.type
_entity.pdbx_description
1 polymer ?
#
loop_
_entity_poly.entity_id
_entity_poly.type
_entity_poly.pdbx_seq_one_letter_code
_entity_poly.pdbx_strand_id
1 'polypeptide(L)' 'SLENVLLDVKELQRGMDLTRREYSMHGHNTLLKDFIQQNENKLKKLQDDAKIAQ' A
#
# COMPACT_ATOMS: atom_id res chain seq x y z
N SER A 1 -12.47 8.74 13.55
CA SER A 1 -11.61 8.63 14.75
C SER A 1 -10.21 8.22 14.31
N LEU A 2 -9.21 8.29 15.20
CA LEU A 2 -7.86 7.77 14.93
C LEU A 2 -7.89 6.27 14.57
N GLU A 3 -8.73 5.49 15.26
CA GLU A 3 -8.93 4.06 14.98
C GLU A 3 -9.35 3.79 13.53
N ASN A 4 -10.28 4.57 12.98
CA ASN A 4 -10.66 4.44 11.57
C ASN A 4 -9.47 4.71 10.63
N VAL A 5 -8.64 5.71 10.94
CA VAL A 5 -7.45 6.02 10.14
C VAL A 5 -6.46 4.85 10.18
N LEU A 6 -6.22 4.25 11.35
CA LEU A 6 -5.33 3.08 11.48
C LEU A 6 -5.87 1.87 10.70
N LEU A 7 -7.19 1.68 10.69
CA LEU A 7 -7.84 0.65 9.87
C LEU A 7 -7.66 0.94 8.37
N ASP A 8 -7.85 2.19 7.94
CA ASP A 8 -7.66 2.60 6.54
C ASP A 8 -6.22 2.34 6.08
N VAL A 9 -5.20 2.64 6.91
CA VAL A 9 -3.79 2.33 6.60
C VAL A 9 -3.57 0.83 6.42
N LYS A 10 -4.24 -0.01 7.22
CA LYS A 10 -4.17 -1.47 7.11
C LYS A 10 -4.83 -1.99 5.83
N GLU A 11 -5.99 -1.43 5.45
CA GLU A 11 -6.65 -1.81 4.18
C GLU A 11 -5.84 -1.34 2.96
N LEU A 12 -5.21 -0.17 3.02
CA LEU A 12 -4.28 0.28 1.96
C LEU A 12 -3.12 -0.69 1.76
N GLN A 13 -2.56 -1.23 2.85
CA GLN A 13 -1.52 -2.25 2.77
C GLN A 13 -2.02 -3.53 2.07
N ARG A 14 -3.21 -4.00 2.42
CA ARG A 14 -3.82 -5.17 1.74
C ARG A 14 -4.03 -4.91 0.25
N GLY A 15 -4.53 -3.73 -0.12
CA GLY A 15 -4.70 -3.33 -1.51
C GLY A 15 -3.38 -3.31 -2.30
N MET A 16 -2.31 -2.82 -1.67
CA MET A 16 -0.97 -2.84 -2.27
C MET A 16 -0.44 -4.27 -2.46
N ASP A 17 -0.66 -5.17 -1.51
CA ASP A 17 -0.24 -6.56 -1.62
C ASP A 17 -1.00 -7.33 -2.72
N LEU A 18 -2.30 -7.07 -2.86
CA LEU A 18 -3.09 -7.58 -3.99
C LEU A 18 -2.53 -7.05 -5.33
N THR A 19 -2.24 -5.76 -5.40
CA THR A 19 -1.67 -5.13 -6.61
C THR A 19 -0.34 -5.79 -7.01
N ARG A 20 0.56 -6.07 -6.04
CA ARG A 20 1.81 -6.79 -6.27
C ARG A 20 1.59 -8.21 -6.76
N ARG A 21 0.61 -8.92 -6.19
CA ARG A 21 0.25 -10.27 -6.60
C ARG A 21 -0.25 -10.29 -8.05
N GLU A 22 -1.18 -9.40 -8.41
CA GLU A 22 -1.68 -9.26 -9.78
C GLU A 22 -0.55 -8.93 -10.77
N TYR A 23 0.34 -8.00 -10.41
CA TYR A 23 1.52 -7.70 -11.22
C TYR A 23 2.42 -8.93 -11.42
N SER A 24 2.67 -9.71 -10.36
CA SER A 24 3.50 -10.93 -10.43
C SER A 24 2.86 -12.05 -11.26
N MET A 25 1.53 -12.19 -11.24
CA MET A 25 0.81 -13.22 -12.00
C MET A 25 0.75 -12.89 -13.49
N HIS A 26 0.64 -11.61 -13.84
CA HIS A 26 0.48 -11.16 -15.22
C HIS A 26 1.79 -10.63 -15.85
N GLY A 27 2.84 -10.43 -15.06
CA GLY A 27 4.26 -10.26 -15.43
C GLY A 27 4.66 -8.98 -16.19
N HIS A 28 3.72 -8.36 -16.92
CA HIS A 28 4.04 -7.32 -17.91
C HIS A 28 3.09 -6.12 -17.87
N ASN A 29 2.31 -5.95 -16.81
CA ASN A 29 1.45 -4.78 -16.66
C ASN A 29 2.27 -3.57 -16.17
N THR A 30 2.65 -2.69 -17.10
CA THR A 30 3.42 -1.47 -16.82
C THR A 30 2.68 -0.49 -15.93
N LEU A 31 1.35 -0.40 -16.02
CA LEU A 31 0.54 0.46 -15.15
C LEU A 31 0.64 0.01 -13.68
N LEU A 32 0.56 -1.30 -13.43
CA LEU A 32 0.71 -1.83 -12.07
C LEU A 32 2.13 -1.62 -11.55
N LYS A 33 3.15 -1.84 -12.39
CA LYS A 33 4.55 -1.59 -12.04
C LYS A 33 4.75 -0.14 -11.59
N ASP A 34 4.32 0.81 -12.40
CA ASP A 34 4.50 2.25 -12.15
C ASP A 34 3.71 2.67 -10.91
N PHE A 35 2.47 2.18 -10.75
CA PHE A 35 1.66 2.43 -9.58
C PHE A 35 2.34 1.93 -8.29
N ILE A 36 2.87 0.70 -8.29
CA ILE A 36 3.57 0.13 -7.12
C ILE A 36 4.79 0.99 -6.78
N GLN A 37 5.65 1.28 -7.76
CA GLN A 37 6.88 2.06 -7.56
C GLN A 37 6.61 3.48 -7.02
N GLN A 38 5.56 4.14 -7.52
CA GLN A 38 5.22 5.50 -7.10
C GLN A 38 4.62 5.59 -5.70
N ASN A 39 3.99 4.51 -5.22
CA ASN A 39 3.15 4.55 -4.01
C ASN A 39 3.69 3.71 -2.85
N GLU A 40 4.58 2.75 -3.08
CA GLU A 40 5.11 1.89 -2.00
C GLU A 40 5.83 2.68 -0.90
N ASN A 41 6.63 3.68 -1.27
CA ASN A 41 7.34 4.53 -0.31
C ASN A 41 6.40 5.45 0.47
N LYS A 42 5.32 5.93 -0.19
CA LYS A 42 4.30 6.75 0.45
C LYS A 42 3.51 5.93 1.48
N LEU A 43 3.15 4.70 1.11
CA LEU A 43 2.47 3.76 2.00
C LEU A 43 3.35 3.40 3.20
N LYS A 44 4.64 3.13 2.97
CA LYS A 44 5.59 2.86 4.06
C LYS A 44 5.66 4.03 5.05
N LYS A 45 5.78 5.25 4.54
CA LYS A 45 5.76 6.45 5.39
C LYS A 45 4.48 6.55 6.21
N LEU A 46 3.32 6.33 5.58
CA LEU A 46 2.03 6.36 6.25
C LEU A 46 1.93 5.32 7.38
N GLN A 47 2.50 4.13 7.17
CA GLN A 47 2.56 3.08 8.21
C GLN A 47 3.49 3.43 9.36
N ASP A 48 4.64 4.05 9.07
CA ASP A 48 5.58 4.47 10.09
C ASP A 48 4.98 5.61 10.93
N ASP A 49 4.31 6.59 10.29
CA ASP A 49 3.58 7.65 10.98
C ASP A 49 2.42 7.08 11.82
N ALA A 50 1.68 6.09 11.31
CA ALA A 50 0.60 5.42 12.03
C ALA A 50 1.07 4.67 13.28
N LYS A 51 2.26 4.04 13.24
CA LYS A 51 2.86 3.37 14.41
C LYS A 51 3.25 4.36 15.50
N ILE A 52 3.69 5.57 15.13
CA ILE A 52 4.04 6.62 16.09
C ILE A 52 2.78 7.19 16.76
N ALA A 53 1.66 7.24 16.04
CA ALA A 53 0.39 7.77 16.53
C ALA A 53 -0.40 6.81 17.43
N GLN A 54 0.02 5.53 17.53
CA GLN A 54 -0.61 4.49 18.34
C GLN A 54 -0.07 4.48 19.77
#